data_AF-A0A2D6BZC4-F1
#
_entry.id   AF-A0A2D6BZC4-F1
#
_cell.length_a   1.000
_cell.length_b   1.000
_cell.length_c   1.000
_cell.angle_alpha   90.00
_cell.angle_beta   90.00
_cell.angle_gamma   90.00
#
_symmetry.space_group_name_H-M   'P 1'
#
loop_
_entity.id
_entity.type
_entity.pdbx_description
1 polymer ?
#
loop_
_entity_poly.entity_id
_entity_poly.type
_entity_poly.pdbx_seq_one_letter_code
_entity_poly.pdbx_strand_id
1 'polypeptide(L)' 'MDDVINMHDAKTHFSKLVDQVAATGQPVLIGKRGQALVQLSPLPQERTAPRPLGLFRAAIKLD' A
#
# COMPACT_ATOMS: atom_id res chain seq x y z
N MET A 1 -15.44 -3.11 -1.22
CA MET A 1 -15.33 -3.54 -2.63
C MET A 1 -14.39 -2.56 -3.27
N ASP A 2 -13.09 -2.85 -3.25
CA ASP A 2 -12.10 -1.97 -3.85
C ASP A 2 -12.37 -1.86 -5.35
N ASP A 3 -12.69 -0.64 -5.80
CA ASP A 3 -12.94 -0.36 -7.21
C ASP A 3 -11.64 -0.59 -7.99
N VAL A 4 -11.67 -1.55 -8.93
CA VAL A 4 -10.48 -1.94 -9.69
C VAL A 4 -10.36 -1.02 -10.89
N ILE A 5 -9.36 -0.14 -10.87
CA ILE A 5 -9.09 0.75 -11.99
C ILE A 5 -8.62 -0.08 -13.18
N ASN A 6 -9.22 0.17 -14.35
CA ASN A 6 -8.80 -0.50 -15.57
C ASN A 6 -7.36 -0.08 -15.95
N MET A 7 -6.55 -1.05 -16.37
CA MET A 7 -5.17 -0.85 -16.81
C MET A 7 -5.05 0.23 -17.90
N HIS A 8 -6.06 0.38 -18.77
CA HIS A 8 -6.04 1.39 -19.84
C HIS A 8 -6.15 2.82 -19.29
N ASP A 9 -6.95 3.01 -18.25
CA ASP A 9 -7.07 4.31 -17.58
C ASP A 9 -5.86 4.57 -16.69
N ALA A 10 -5.38 3.52 -16.02
CA ALA A 10 -4.21 3.59 -15.16
C ALA A 10 -2.95 4.03 -15.92
N LYS A 11 -2.68 3.49 -17.12
CA LYS A 11 -1.51 3.91 -17.91
C LYS A 11 -1.59 5.37 -18.37
N THR A 12 -2.79 5.86 -18.68
CA THR A 12 -3.01 7.23 -19.15
C THR A 12 -2.89 8.24 -18.02
N HIS A 13 -3.35 7.88 -16.81
CA HIS A 13 -3.39 8.77 -15.65
C HIS A 13 -2.41 8.36 -14.55
N PHE A 14 -1.35 7.62 -14.89
CA PHE A 14 -0.48 6.98 -13.90
C PHE A 14 0.11 7.98 -12.91
N SER A 15 0.61 9.12 -13.39
CA SER A 15 1.18 10.17 -12.55
C SER A 15 0.17 10.66 -11.50
N LYS A 16 -1.07 10.96 -11.90
CA LYS A 16 -2.12 11.42 -10.99
C LYS A 16 -2.48 10.36 -9.94
N LEU A 17 -2.50 9.08 -10.33
CA LEU A 17 -2.74 7.98 -9.40
C LEU A 17 -1.61 7.87 -8.37
N VAL A 18 -0.36 8.01 -8.79
CA VAL A 18 0.80 8.02 -7.87
C VAL A 18 0.68 9.17 -6.88
N ASP A 19 0.40 10.39 -7.35
CA ASP A 19 0.23 11.56 -6.48
C ASP A 19 -0.89 11.36 -5.46
N GLN A 20 -2.03 10.81 -5.91
CA GLN A 20 -3.15 10.51 -5.03
C GLN A 20 -2.79 9.46 -3.99
N VAL A 21 -2.16 8.36 -4.38
CA VAL A 21 -1.75 7.28 -3.46
C VAL A 21 -0.71 7.81 -2.46
N ALA A 22 0.25 8.62 -2.90
CA ALA A 22 1.25 9.23 -2.03
C ALA A 22 0.62 10.20 -1.03
N ALA A 23 -0.33 11.04 -1.47
CA ALA A 23 -0.96 12.04 -0.62
C ALA A 23 -1.95 11.43 0.38
N THR A 24 -2.72 10.41 -0.03
CA THR A 24 -3.77 9.81 0.80
C THR A 24 -3.28 8.64 1.65
N GLY A 25 -2.18 7.99 1.24
CA GLY A 25 -1.71 6.74 1.82
C GLY A 25 -2.60 5.53 1.50
N GLN A 26 -3.67 5.71 0.71
CA GLN A 26 -4.61 4.63 0.39
C GLN A 26 -4.14 3.85 -0.84
N PRO A 27 -4.05 2.51 -0.79
CA PRO A 27 -3.69 1.71 -1.95
C PRO A 27 -4.82 1.69 -2.98
N VAL A 28 -4.46 1.48 -4.24
CA VAL A 28 -5.38 1.38 -5.37
C VAL A 28 -5.12 0.08 -6.14
N LEU A 29 -6.17 -0.65 -6.48
CA LEU A 29 -6.09 -1.85 -7.30
C LEU A 29 -6.19 -1.50 -8.78
N ILE A 30 -5.32 -2.08 -9.60
CA ILE A 30 -5.30 -1.91 -11.05
C ILE A 30 -5.43 -3.29 -11.69
N GLY A 31 -6.27 -3.38 -12.72
CA GLY A 31 -6.66 -4.65 -13.28
C GLY A 31 -7.28 -4.56 -14.67
N LYS A 32 -7.85 -5.66 -15.16
CA LYS A 32 -8.58 -5.70 -16.43
C LYS A 32 -9.85 -6.53 -16.24
N ARG A 33 -10.95 -6.12 -16.89
CA ARG A 33 -12.24 -6.84 -16.88
C ARG A 33 -12.75 -7.14 -15.45
N GLY A 34 -12.59 -6.18 -14.53
CA GLY A 34 -13.01 -6.32 -13.13
C GLY A 34 -12.11 -7.23 -12.26
N GLN A 35 -11.06 -7.84 -12.84
CA GLN A 35 -10.09 -8.62 -12.07
C GLN A 35 -8.90 -7.73 -11.69
N ALA A 36 -8.63 -7.60 -10.39
CA ALA A 36 -7.43 -6.96 -9.87
C ALA A 36 -6.19 -7.79 -10.23
N LEU A 37 -5.14 -7.14 -10.74
CA LEU A 37 -3.90 -7.79 -11.15
C LEU A 37 -2.69 -7.27 -10.37
N VAL A 38 -2.67 -5.97 -10.08
CA VAL A 38 -1.61 -5.30 -9.34
C VAL A 38 -2.19 -4.28 -8.37
N GLN A 39 -1.40 -3.91 -7.37
CA GLN A 39 -1.72 -2.86 -6.42
C GLN A 39 -0.67 -1.75 -6.51
N LEU A 40 -1.13 -0.50 -6.60
CA LEU A 40 -0.31 0.68 -6.35
C LEU A 40 -0.49 1.07 -4.89
N SER A 41 0.60 1.02 -4.12
CA SER A 41 0.60 1.37 -2.69
C SER A 41 1.71 2.38 -2.40
N PRO A 42 1.52 3.27 -1.41
CA PRO A 42 2.57 4.19 -1.00
C PRO A 42 3.77 3.40 -0.48
N LEU A 43 4.96 3.96 -0.67
CA LEU A 43 6.15 3.40 -0.04
C LEU A 43 6.10 3.66 1.47
N PRO A 44 6.66 2.73 2.29
CA PRO A 44 6.83 2.98 3.71
C PRO A 44 7.62 4.27 3.91
N GLN A 45 7.07 5.19 4.70
CA GLN A 45 7.81 6.36 5.13
C GLN A 45 8.95 5.92 6.05
N GLU A 46 10.11 6.57 5.93
CA GLU A 46 11.19 6.34 6.86
C GLU A 46 10.69 6.60 8.29
N ARG A 47 10.98 5.64 9.17
CA ARG A 47 10.56 5.74 10.56
C ARG A 47 11.30 6.91 11.19
N THR A 48 10.56 7.97 11.50
CA THR A 48 11.10 9.15 12.19
C THR A 48 11.42 8.84 13.66
N ALA A 49 10.83 7.78 14.22
CA ALA A 49 11.04 7.36 15.60
C ALA A 49 11.82 6.03 15.67
N PRO A 50 12.69 5.85 16.69
CA PRO A 50 13.36 4.59 16.93
C PRO A 50 12.35 3.47 17.19
N ARG A 51 12.68 2.25 16.75
CA ARG A 51 11.81 1.08 16.92
C ARG A 51 11.60 0.81 18.42
N PRO A 52 10.36 0.74 18.92
CA PRO A 52 10.13 0.39 20.31
C PRO A 52 10.67 -1.02 20.56
N LEU A 53 11.59 -1.12 21.53
CA LEU A 53 12.16 -2.39 21.98
C LEU A 53 11.28 -2.99 23.07
N GLY A 54 11.34 -4.31 23.23
CA GLY A 54 10.68 -5.00 24.35
C GLY A 54 9.17 -5.22 24.21
N LEU A 55 8.59 -5.13 23.01
CA LEU A 55 7.18 -5.47 22.73
C LEU A 55 6.76 -6.85 23.27
N PHE A 56 7.71 -7.80 23.30
CA PHE A 56 7.50 -9.16 23.81
C PHE A 56 8.28 -9.45 25.10
N ARG A 57 8.68 -8.41 25.85
CA ARG A 57 9.45 -8.61 27.08
C ARG A 57 8.65 -9.50 28.04
N ALA A 58 9.22 -10.66 28.39
CA ALA A 58 8.60 -11.70 29.22
C ALA A 58 7.33 -12.38 28.63
N ALA A 59 6.98 -12.12 27.37
CA ALA A 59 5.82 -12.73 26.71
C ALA A 59 6.16 -14.03 25.94
N ILE A 60 7.45 -14.35 25.81
CA ILE A 60 7.91 -15.54 25.09
C ILE A 60 8.60 -16.47 26.09
N LYS A 61 8.09 -17.70 26.16
CA LYS A 61 8.72 -18.81 26.86
C LYS A 61 9.30 -19.72 25.78
N LEU A 62 10.60 -19.97 25.83
CA LEU A 62 11.24 -20.97 24.99
C LEU A 62 11.18 -22.30 25.77
N ASP A 63 10.53 -23.30 25.19
CA ASP A 63 10.56 -24.70 25.66
C ASP A 63 11.70 -25.47 24.99
#